data_AF-A0A2Z6NYW9-F1
#
_entry.id   AF-A0A2Z6NYW9-F1
#
_cell.length_a   1.000
_cell.length_b   1.000
_cell.length_c   1.000
_cell.angle_alpha   90.00
_cell.angle_beta   90.00
_cell.angle_gamma   90.00
#
_symmetry.space_group_name_H-M   'P 1'
#
loop_
_entity.id
_entity.type
_entity.pdbx_description
1 polymer ?
#
loop_
_entity_poly.entity_id
_entity_poly.type
_entity_poly.pdbx_seq_one_letter_code
_entity_poly.pdbx_strand_id
1 'polypeptide(L)'
;MHSICQNLTEKTNNTSYKSNVKNFLAWIITDSTTGTLSNNNTIGSKNNSDHDDVYGFYECRVGITGSFCQFCINSAVGEIAQRCPNSDSAMIWYDLCIIGYSSENSVGKVVVEPSWNVTGTKLAKDSTELAKVEDSMTSLIGKMSIAATANWAASEFNWSDTEKRYGLVQCNRLLSKDGCRQCLEAMLDRVPRCCGTKVGWVVVCPSCGMKIDDYNFYQQQTPSPSPPNPGFELQNDFVIA
;
A
#
# COMPACT_ATOMS: atom_id res chain seq x y z
N MET A 1 8.94 2.99 2.89
CA MET A 1 7.95 3.04 3.97
C MET A 1 7.70 4.48 4.36
N HIS A 2 6.44 4.88 4.53
CA HIS A 2 6.04 6.22 4.95
C HIS A 2 4.91 6.15 5.97
N SER A 3 4.90 7.04 6.97
CA SER A 3 3.85 7.10 7.99
C SER A 3 3.31 8.52 8.15
N ILE A 4 2.04 8.62 8.52
CA ILE A 4 1.33 9.85 8.85
C ILE A 4 0.74 9.68 10.23
N CYS A 5 0.84 10.74 11.01
CA CYS A 5 0.26 10.80 12.33
C CYS A 5 -0.47 12.15 12.45
N GLN A 6 -1.77 12.14 12.73
CA GLN A 6 -2.52 13.35 13.07
C GLN A 6 -2.93 13.26 14.54
N ASN A 7 -2.76 14.37 15.24
CA ASN A 7 -3.07 14.46 16.67
C ASN A 7 -4.17 15.50 16.86
N LEU A 8 -5.31 15.07 17.42
CA LEU A 8 -6.33 15.96 17.95
C LEU A 8 -6.22 15.92 19.48
N THR A 9 -5.87 17.05 20.10
CA THR A 9 -5.50 17.16 21.52
C THR A 9 -6.52 16.49 22.47
N GLU A 10 -7.81 16.61 22.18
CA GLU A 10 -8.88 15.99 22.98
C GLU A 10 -8.85 14.45 22.91
N LYS A 11 -8.68 13.90 21.70
CA LYS A 11 -8.65 12.44 21.44
C LYS A 11 -7.35 11.80 21.89
N THR A 12 -6.23 12.50 21.69
CA THR A 12 -4.90 12.12 22.15
C THR A 12 -4.82 11.98 23.68
N ASN A 13 -5.76 12.51 24.46
CA ASN A 13 -5.80 12.36 25.92
C ASN A 13 -6.85 11.33 26.41
N ASN A 14 -7.74 10.85 25.53
CA ASN A 14 -8.76 9.87 25.89
C ASN A 14 -8.13 8.48 26.09
N THR A 15 -8.11 7.99 27.34
CA THR A 15 -7.52 6.68 27.69
C THR A 15 -8.28 5.51 27.04
N SER A 16 -9.60 5.60 26.91
CA SER A 16 -10.42 4.57 26.23
C SER A 16 -10.06 4.49 24.76
N TYR A 17 -9.95 5.64 24.08
CA TYR A 17 -9.52 5.69 22.67
C TYR A 17 -8.14 5.03 22.47
N LYS A 18 -7.17 5.38 23.32
CA LYS A 18 -5.83 4.74 23.28
C LYS A 18 -5.89 3.22 23.48
N SER A 19 -6.77 2.75 24.36
CA SER A 19 -6.98 1.31 24.56
C SER A 19 -7.58 0.67 23.32
N ASN A 20 -8.57 1.32 22.70
CA ASN A 20 -9.20 0.84 21.47
C ASN A 20 -8.22 0.80 20.29
N VAL A 21 -7.30 1.77 20.18
CA VAL A 21 -6.22 1.73 19.17
C VAL A 21 -5.32 0.51 19.38
N LYS A 22 -4.91 0.22 20.62
CA LYS A 22 -4.11 -0.98 20.93
C LYS A 22 -4.86 -2.27 20.58
N ASN A 23 -6.14 -2.33 20.91
CA ASN A 23 -7.01 -3.46 20.58
C ASN A 23 -7.15 -3.62 19.05
N PHE A 24 -7.23 -2.51 18.31
CA PHE A 24 -7.35 -2.53 16.86
C PHE A 24 -6.07 -3.04 16.19
N LEU A 25 -4.91 -2.56 16.64
CA LEU A 25 -3.61 -3.04 16.18
C LEU A 25 -3.40 -4.54 16.49
N ALA A 26 -3.83 -5.01 17.66
CA ALA A 26 -3.80 -6.43 18.02
C ALA A 26 -4.76 -7.26 17.15
N TRP A 27 -5.97 -6.75 16.91
CA TRP A 27 -6.95 -7.40 16.04
C TRP A 27 -6.42 -7.60 14.62
N ILE A 28 -5.77 -6.59 14.02
CA ILE A 28 -5.18 -6.71 12.68
C ILE A 28 -4.19 -7.89 12.62
N ILE A 29 -3.33 -8.03 13.64
CA ILE A 29 -2.35 -9.12 13.72
C ILE A 29 -3.09 -10.47 13.69
N THR A 30 -4.09 -10.65 14.55
CA THR A 30 -4.88 -11.90 14.64
C THR A 30 -5.66 -12.19 13.36
N ASP A 31 -6.32 -11.19 12.77
CA ASP A 31 -7.12 -11.37 11.56
C ASP A 31 -6.25 -11.78 10.38
N SER A 32 -5.08 -11.14 10.22
CA SER A 32 -4.15 -11.43 9.13
C SER A 32 -3.58 -12.86 9.14
N THR A 33 -3.56 -13.55 10.30
CA THR A 33 -3.06 -14.93 10.39
C THR A 33 -3.96 -15.93 9.64
N THR A 34 -5.20 -15.55 9.35
CA THR A 34 -6.15 -16.39 8.59
C THR A 34 -5.86 -16.41 7.09
N GLY A 35 -4.85 -15.65 6.63
CA GLY A 35 -4.55 -15.45 5.21
C GLY A 35 -5.40 -14.36 4.55
N THR A 36 -6.20 -13.62 5.34
CA THR A 36 -7.02 -12.50 4.87
C THR A 36 -6.13 -11.35 4.40
N LEU A 37 -6.25 -10.97 3.12
CA LEU A 37 -5.40 -9.95 2.48
C LEU A 37 -5.84 -8.52 2.75
N SER A 38 -7.06 -8.32 3.24
CA SER A 38 -7.58 -7.00 3.57
C SER A 38 -8.81 -7.14 4.44
N ASN A 39 -8.95 -6.31 5.45
CA ASN A 39 -10.14 -6.25 6.27
C ASN A 39 -10.31 -4.86 6.90
N ASN A 40 -11.49 -4.58 7.44
CA ASN A 40 -11.78 -3.38 8.21
C ASN A 40 -12.54 -3.76 9.48
N ASN A 41 -12.39 -2.94 10.52
CA ASN A 41 -13.10 -3.14 11.77
C ASN A 41 -13.32 -1.81 12.49
N THR A 42 -14.32 -1.80 13.35
CA THR A 42 -14.56 -0.72 14.31
C THR A 42 -14.41 -1.27 15.71
N ILE A 43 -13.54 -0.69 16.51
CA ILE A 43 -13.38 -1.03 17.92
C ILE A 43 -13.78 0.15 18.77
N GLY A 44 -14.80 -0.03 19.59
CA GLY A 44 -15.34 1.00 20.44
C GLY A 44 -16.27 0.46 21.50
N SER A 45 -16.72 1.34 22.38
CA SER A 45 -17.67 1.02 23.42
C SER A 45 -19.10 0.98 22.85
N LYS A 46 -19.93 0.01 23.27
CA LYS A 46 -21.35 -0.06 22.81
C LYS A 46 -22.17 1.19 23.17
N ASN A 47 -21.67 2.01 24.09
CA ASN A 47 -22.25 3.28 24.48
C ASN A 47 -21.47 4.40 23.76
N ASN A 48 -22.07 4.97 22.73
CA ASN A 48 -21.54 6.03 21.86
C ASN A 48 -21.22 7.37 22.58
N SER A 49 -21.21 7.41 23.91
CA SER A 49 -21.06 8.61 24.72
C SER A 49 -19.62 9.11 24.82
N ASP A 50 -18.65 8.21 24.70
CA ASP A 50 -17.25 8.51 25.04
C ASP A 50 -16.44 8.92 23.80
N HIS A 51 -17.07 8.86 22.63
CA HIS A 51 -16.47 9.09 21.32
C HIS A 51 -15.11 8.38 21.19
N ASP A 52 -15.01 7.14 21.66
CA ASP A 52 -13.77 6.37 21.75
C ASP A 52 -13.61 5.34 20.62
N ASP A 53 -14.53 5.33 19.67
CA ASP A 53 -14.50 4.46 18.49
C ASP A 53 -13.22 4.67 17.66
N VAL A 54 -12.61 3.55 17.28
CA VAL A 54 -11.51 3.48 16.32
C VAL A 54 -12.02 2.78 15.08
N TYR A 55 -12.05 3.53 13.98
CA TYR A 55 -12.33 3.01 12.64
C TYR A 55 -11.00 2.72 11.97
N GLY A 56 -10.82 1.53 11.42
CA GLY A 56 -9.58 1.22 10.74
C GLY A 56 -9.66 0.07 9.77
N PHE A 57 -8.58 -0.05 9.00
CA PHE A 57 -8.44 -1.08 7.99
C PHE A 57 -6.97 -1.51 7.83
N TYR A 58 -6.81 -2.66 7.20
CA TYR A 58 -5.55 -3.04 6.58
C TYR A 58 -5.81 -3.58 5.17
N GLU A 59 -4.83 -3.42 4.30
CA GLU A 59 -4.83 -4.04 2.99
C GLU A 59 -3.41 -4.38 2.54
N CYS A 60 -3.28 -5.55 1.94
CA CYS A 60 -2.04 -6.02 1.34
C CYS A 60 -2.03 -5.72 -0.16
N ARG A 61 -0.83 -5.53 -0.70
CA ARG A 61 -0.63 -5.38 -2.14
C ARG A 61 -1.16 -6.62 -2.83
N VAL A 62 -1.83 -6.41 -3.96
CA VAL A 62 -2.35 -7.50 -4.76
C VAL A 62 -1.22 -8.40 -5.27
N GLY A 63 -1.51 -9.70 -5.38
CA GLY A 63 -0.60 -10.70 -5.91
C GLY A 63 0.39 -11.25 -4.89
N ILE A 64 0.32 -10.88 -3.60
CA ILE A 64 1.15 -11.49 -2.55
C ILE A 64 0.39 -12.61 -1.82
N THR A 65 1.12 -13.58 -1.26
CA THR A 65 0.53 -14.65 -0.45
C THR A 65 0.11 -14.13 0.94
N GLY A 66 -0.76 -14.88 1.62
CA GLY A 66 -1.16 -14.59 3.00
C GLY A 66 0.05 -14.49 3.96
N SER A 67 1.09 -15.30 3.76
CA SER A 67 2.30 -15.27 4.60
C SER A 67 3.11 -13.97 4.44
N PHE A 68 3.33 -13.49 3.21
CA PHE A 68 3.99 -12.21 2.98
C PHE A 68 3.15 -11.02 3.45
N CYS A 69 1.82 -11.12 3.30
CA CYS A 69 0.88 -10.15 3.83
C CYS A 69 0.98 -10.04 5.35
N GLN A 70 0.88 -11.17 6.06
CA GLN A 70 1.00 -11.23 7.51
C GLN A 70 2.35 -10.68 8.00
N PHE A 71 3.46 -11.02 7.34
CA PHE A 71 4.78 -10.48 7.67
C PHE A 71 4.82 -8.96 7.57
N CYS A 72 4.28 -8.40 6.48
CA CYS A 72 4.22 -6.96 6.30
C CYS A 72 3.35 -6.30 7.37
N ILE A 73 2.17 -6.85 7.65
CA ILE A 73 1.24 -6.36 8.65
C ILE A 73 1.88 -6.32 10.04
N ASN A 74 2.54 -7.39 10.46
CA ASN A 74 3.23 -7.43 11.76
C ASN A 74 4.29 -6.33 11.87
N SER A 75 5.06 -6.12 10.80
CA SER A 75 6.07 -5.06 10.73
C SER A 75 5.42 -3.67 10.81
N ALA A 76 4.35 -3.45 10.04
CA ALA A 76 3.62 -2.19 9.98
C ALA A 76 2.96 -1.84 11.32
N VAL A 77 2.39 -2.82 12.02
CA VAL A 77 1.78 -2.61 13.35
C VAL A 77 2.83 -2.20 14.39
N GLY A 78 4.01 -2.83 14.39
CA GLY A 78 5.10 -2.44 15.28
C GLY A 78 5.57 -1.00 15.00
N GLU A 79 5.70 -0.64 13.73
CA GLU A 79 6.23 0.66 13.31
C GLU A 79 5.22 1.80 13.48
N ILE A 80 3.94 1.60 13.18
CA ILE A 80 2.92 2.65 13.39
C ILE A 80 2.77 2.98 14.88
N ALA A 81 2.88 1.98 15.76
CA ALA A 81 2.79 2.17 17.22
C ALA A 81 3.97 2.99 17.76
N GLN A 82 5.16 2.85 17.17
CA GLN A 82 6.35 3.61 17.55
C GLN A 82 6.36 5.01 16.96
N ARG A 83 5.93 5.17 15.70
CA ARG A 83 6.01 6.43 14.95
C ARG A 83 4.86 7.38 15.23
N CYS A 84 3.67 6.85 15.52
CA CYS A 84 2.46 7.62 15.78
C CYS A 84 1.93 7.41 17.20
N PRO A 85 2.74 7.67 18.25
CA PRO A 85 2.31 7.47 19.62
C PRO A 85 1.18 8.45 19.98
N ASN A 86 0.06 7.91 20.47
CA ASN A 86 -1.12 8.68 20.88
C ASN A 86 -1.78 9.50 19.76
N SER A 87 -1.62 9.10 18.50
CA SER A 87 -2.27 9.77 17.38
C SER A 87 -3.76 9.45 17.30
N ASP A 88 -4.53 10.47 16.90
CA ASP A 88 -5.95 10.38 16.64
C ASP A 88 -6.25 9.68 15.31
N SER A 89 -5.40 9.91 14.31
CA SER A 89 -5.39 9.11 13.10
C SER A 89 -3.96 8.81 12.71
N ALA A 90 -3.76 7.64 12.15
CA ALA A 90 -2.47 7.26 11.61
C ALA A 90 -2.62 6.33 10.43
N MET A 91 -1.65 6.39 9.53
CA MET A 91 -1.53 5.46 8.42
C MET A 91 -0.07 5.19 8.15
N ILE A 92 0.28 3.95 7.80
CA ILE A 92 1.62 3.58 7.38
C ILE A 92 1.55 2.75 6.09
N TRP A 93 2.44 3.10 5.17
CA TRP A 93 2.57 2.52 3.84
C TRP A 93 3.87 1.74 3.73
N TYR A 94 3.74 0.45 3.45
CA TYR A 94 4.80 -0.43 2.99
C TYR A 94 4.53 -0.83 1.54
N ASP A 95 5.60 -1.26 0.85
CA ASP A 95 5.50 -1.77 -0.53
C ASP A 95 4.56 -2.98 -0.66
N LEU A 96 4.30 -3.69 0.44
CA LEU A 96 3.49 -4.91 0.49
C LEU A 96 2.17 -4.75 1.26
N CYS A 97 1.99 -3.72 2.07
CA CYS A 97 0.77 -3.53 2.86
C CYS A 97 0.60 -2.10 3.37
N ILE A 98 -0.63 -1.77 3.71
CA ILE A 98 -1.06 -0.49 4.25
C ILE A 98 -1.94 -0.79 5.45
N ILE A 99 -1.74 -0.06 6.55
CA ILE A 99 -2.65 -0.07 7.69
C ILE A 99 -2.99 1.37 8.05
N GLY A 100 -4.23 1.60 8.47
CA GLY A 100 -4.68 2.91 8.91
C GLY A 100 -5.81 2.84 9.93
N TYR A 101 -5.84 3.82 10.82
CA TYR A 101 -6.92 4.01 11.80
C TYR A 101 -7.23 5.50 12.00
N SER A 102 -8.44 5.80 12.44
CA SER A 102 -8.90 7.15 12.81
C SER A 102 -10.03 7.08 13.84
N SER A 103 -10.21 8.16 14.61
CA SER A 103 -11.42 8.37 15.42
C SER A 103 -12.65 8.75 14.60
N GLU A 104 -12.47 9.12 13.32
CA GLU A 104 -13.56 9.46 12.42
C GLU A 104 -13.85 8.32 11.44
N ASN A 105 -15.15 8.07 11.22
CA ASN A 105 -15.56 7.11 10.21
C ASN A 105 -15.30 7.68 8.80
N SER A 106 -14.37 7.05 8.07
CA SER A 106 -14.01 7.38 6.70
C SER A 106 -14.52 6.39 5.65
N VAL A 107 -15.39 5.44 6.02
CA VAL A 107 -15.98 4.48 5.07
C VAL A 107 -16.72 5.22 3.96
N GLY A 108 -16.41 4.89 2.71
CA GLY A 108 -16.99 5.53 1.53
C GLY A 108 -16.51 6.96 1.25
N LYS A 109 -15.69 7.58 2.11
CA LYS A 109 -15.19 8.95 1.92
C LYS A 109 -13.90 8.96 1.11
N VAL A 110 -13.82 9.86 0.14
CA VAL A 110 -12.60 10.09 -0.65
C VAL A 110 -11.68 11.04 0.12
N VAL A 111 -10.51 10.53 0.52
CA VAL A 111 -9.48 11.24 1.27
C VAL A 111 -8.19 11.22 0.46
N VAL A 112 -7.90 12.35 -0.19
CA VAL A 112 -6.73 12.52 -1.07
C VAL A 112 -5.55 13.20 -0.41
N GLU A 113 -5.71 13.68 0.83
CA GLU A 113 -4.67 14.34 1.60
C GLU A 113 -4.48 13.68 2.98
N PRO A 114 -3.23 13.67 3.50
CA PRO A 114 -2.04 14.07 2.79
C PRO A 114 -1.72 13.08 1.63
N SER A 115 -0.92 13.50 0.65
CA SER A 115 -0.41 12.60 -0.41
C SER A 115 1.10 12.52 -0.37
N TRP A 116 1.67 11.38 -0.78
CA TRP A 116 3.12 11.21 -0.94
C TRP A 116 3.46 10.70 -2.31
N ASN A 117 4.68 11.03 -2.71
CA ASN A 117 5.29 10.47 -3.88
C ASN A 117 6.70 9.95 -3.56
N VAL A 118 7.07 8.88 -4.24
CA VAL A 118 8.43 8.34 -4.24
C VAL A 118 8.87 8.21 -5.69
N THR A 119 10.07 8.67 -6.00
CA THR A 119 10.62 8.60 -7.36
C THR A 119 11.87 7.74 -7.39
N GLY A 120 12.02 6.95 -8.45
CA GLY A 120 13.26 6.28 -8.78
C GLY A 120 14.36 7.26 -9.22
N THR A 121 15.55 6.70 -9.45
CA THR A 121 16.72 7.49 -9.86
C THR A 121 16.76 7.75 -11.37
N LYS A 122 16.18 6.86 -12.19
CA LYS A 122 16.16 6.94 -13.65
C LYS A 122 15.32 8.13 -14.14
N LEU A 123 15.89 8.92 -15.05
CA LEU A 123 15.23 10.05 -15.70
C LEU A 123 14.46 9.58 -16.93
N ALA A 124 13.31 10.22 -17.16
CA ALA A 124 12.59 10.11 -18.42
C ALA A 124 13.47 10.59 -19.58
N LYS A 125 13.30 9.99 -20.76
CA LYS A 125 14.13 10.33 -21.94
C LYS A 125 13.88 11.74 -22.45
N ASP A 126 12.61 12.13 -22.49
CA ASP A 126 12.16 13.44 -22.93
C ASP A 126 10.76 13.72 -22.39
N SER A 127 10.24 14.92 -22.67
CA SER A 127 8.94 15.38 -22.17
C SER A 127 7.74 14.64 -22.75
N THR A 128 7.87 13.91 -23.85
CA THR A 128 6.77 13.11 -24.42
C THR A 128 6.43 11.90 -23.57
N GLU A 129 7.36 11.44 -22.73
CA GLU A 129 7.11 10.32 -21.82
C GLU A 129 6.00 10.64 -20.81
N LEU A 130 5.86 11.90 -20.37
CA LEU A 130 4.80 12.27 -19.44
C LEU A 130 3.40 12.02 -20.03
N ALA A 131 3.17 12.40 -21.29
CA ALA A 131 1.89 12.15 -21.95
C ALA A 131 1.59 10.65 -22.07
N LYS A 132 2.61 9.83 -22.41
CA LYS A 132 2.47 8.37 -22.43
C LYS A 132 2.11 7.80 -21.06
N VAL A 133 2.68 8.36 -20.00
CA VAL A 133 2.39 7.97 -18.62
C VAL A 133 0.94 8.29 -18.26
N GLU A 134 0.49 9.51 -18.57
CA GLU A 134 -0.88 9.97 -18.31
C GLU A 134 -1.91 9.10 -19.06
N ASP A 135 -1.66 8.79 -20.33
CA ASP A 135 -2.50 7.90 -21.13
C ASP A 135 -2.56 6.48 -20.54
N SER A 136 -1.41 5.95 -20.12
CA SER A 136 -1.29 4.61 -19.53
C SER A 136 -2.05 4.52 -18.21
N MET A 137 -1.92 5.53 -17.35
CA MET A 137 -2.63 5.58 -16.06
C MET A 137 -4.12 5.81 -16.23
N THR A 138 -4.53 6.68 -17.15
CA THR A 138 -5.94 6.89 -17.50
C THR A 138 -6.58 5.60 -18.00
N SER A 139 -5.86 4.82 -18.82
CA SER A 139 -6.29 3.50 -19.26
C SER A 139 -6.51 2.52 -18.09
N LEU A 140 -5.61 2.49 -17.10
CA LEU A 140 -5.78 1.67 -15.90
C LEU A 140 -6.99 2.10 -15.05
N ILE A 141 -7.20 3.41 -14.87
CA ILE A 141 -8.35 3.95 -14.16
C ILE A 141 -9.66 3.54 -14.87
N GLY A 142 -9.68 3.60 -16.20
CA GLY A 142 -10.80 3.15 -17.02
C GLY A 142 -11.12 1.66 -16.85
N LYS A 143 -10.09 0.79 -16.80
CA LYS A 143 -10.27 -0.66 -16.59
C LYS A 143 -11.01 -0.98 -15.29
N MET A 144 -10.75 -0.24 -14.21
CA MET A 144 -11.43 -0.46 -12.93
C MET A 144 -12.90 -0.04 -12.94
N SER A 145 -13.27 0.92 -13.80
CA SER A 145 -14.65 1.38 -13.93
C SER A 145 -15.55 0.32 -14.59
N ILE A 146 -14.97 -0.60 -15.37
CA ILE A 146 -15.66 -1.68 -16.08
C ILE A 146 -15.94 -2.87 -15.15
N ALA A 147 -14.96 -3.26 -14.32
CA ALA A 147 -15.08 -4.43 -13.47
C ALA A 147 -15.84 -4.13 -12.17
N ALA A 148 -16.89 -4.91 -11.89
CA ALA A 148 -17.83 -4.58 -10.82
C ALA A 148 -17.23 -4.56 -9.40
N THR A 149 -16.19 -5.35 -9.18
CA THR A 149 -15.57 -5.59 -7.86
C THR A 149 -14.07 -5.30 -7.84
N ALA A 150 -13.51 -4.74 -8.92
CA ALA A 150 -12.09 -4.46 -9.00
C ALA A 150 -11.75 -3.17 -8.24
N ASN A 151 -10.93 -3.31 -7.20
CA ASN A 151 -10.32 -2.19 -6.50
C ASN A 151 -8.86 -1.96 -6.95
N TRP A 152 -8.41 -2.64 -8.01
CA TRP A 152 -7.08 -2.50 -8.57
C TRP A 152 -7.06 -2.87 -10.05
N ALA A 153 -6.07 -2.38 -10.78
CA ALA A 153 -5.75 -2.81 -12.13
C ALA A 153 -4.24 -2.71 -12.36
N ALA A 154 -3.71 -3.61 -13.19
CA ALA A 154 -2.32 -3.56 -13.63
C ALA A 154 -2.22 -3.86 -15.12
N SER A 155 -1.18 -3.32 -15.76
CA SER A 155 -0.92 -3.57 -17.17
C SER A 155 0.54 -3.35 -17.49
N GLU A 156 1.00 -4.11 -18.49
CA GLU A 156 2.22 -3.82 -19.22
C GLU A 156 1.89 -2.85 -20.36
N PHE A 157 2.83 -1.95 -20.67
CA PHE A 157 2.75 -0.96 -21.73
C PHE A 157 4.03 -1.00 -22.56
N ASN A 158 3.90 -1.07 -23.88
CA ASN A 158 5.03 -0.93 -24.78
C ASN A 158 5.48 0.53 -24.80
N TRP A 159 6.72 0.80 -24.42
CA TRP A 159 7.26 2.14 -24.32
C TRP A 159 8.07 2.55 -25.56
N SER A 160 8.81 1.57 -26.07
CA SER A 160 9.53 1.56 -27.35
C SER A 160 9.59 0.12 -27.89
N ASP A 161 10.31 -0.09 -29.00
CA ASP A 161 10.53 -1.43 -29.57
C ASP A 161 11.22 -2.41 -28.59
N THR A 162 11.97 -1.89 -27.62
CA THR A 162 12.77 -2.69 -26.67
C THR A 162 12.42 -2.44 -25.21
N GLU A 163 11.63 -1.41 -24.91
CA GLU A 163 11.33 -1.00 -23.55
C GLU A 163 9.86 -1.17 -23.22
N LYS A 164 9.63 -1.54 -21.97
CA LYS A 164 8.29 -1.68 -21.40
C LYS A 164 8.15 -0.84 -20.14
N ARG A 165 6.91 -0.52 -19.81
CA ARG A 165 6.52 0.01 -18.51
C ARG A 165 5.44 -0.88 -17.90
N TYR A 166 5.46 -0.96 -16.59
CA TYR A 166 4.52 -1.73 -15.80
C TYR A 166 3.78 -0.76 -14.90
N GLY A 167 2.46 -0.67 -15.05
CA GLY A 167 1.62 0.23 -14.27
C GLY A 167 0.67 -0.55 -13.35
N LEU A 168 0.41 -0.01 -12.17
CA LEU A 168 -0.57 -0.51 -11.21
C LEU A 168 -1.31 0.67 -10.58
N VAL A 169 -2.63 0.54 -10.46
CA VAL A 169 -3.49 1.41 -9.65
C VAL A 169 -4.22 0.55 -8.63
N GLN A 170 -4.42 1.07 -7.42
CA GLN A 170 -5.17 0.40 -6.36
C GLN A 170 -5.95 1.43 -5.55
N CYS A 171 -7.19 1.10 -5.20
CA CYS A 171 -8.05 1.83 -4.29
C CYS A 171 -8.27 1.03 -3.02
N ASN A 172 -8.47 1.76 -1.93
CA ASN A 172 -9.01 1.23 -0.71
C ASN A 172 -10.38 0.60 -1.00
N ARG A 173 -10.59 -0.63 -0.52
CA ARG A 173 -11.83 -1.42 -0.74
C ARG A 173 -13.08 -0.80 -0.12
N LEU A 174 -12.93 0.19 0.75
CA LEU A 174 -14.03 0.90 1.40
C LEU A 174 -14.67 1.98 0.52
N LEU A 175 -14.14 2.24 -0.68
CA LEU A 175 -14.66 3.25 -1.60
C LEU A 175 -15.69 2.68 -2.58
N SER A 176 -16.62 3.54 -2.99
CA SER A 176 -17.42 3.28 -4.19
C SER A 176 -16.54 3.34 -5.45
N LYS A 177 -17.05 2.83 -6.58
CA LYS A 177 -16.34 2.93 -7.86
C LYS A 177 -16.04 4.37 -8.25
N ASP A 178 -17.02 5.27 -8.09
CA ASP A 178 -16.85 6.68 -8.40
C ASP A 178 -15.85 7.34 -7.45
N GLY A 179 -15.89 7.01 -6.15
CA GLY A 179 -14.92 7.52 -5.19
C GLY A 179 -13.49 7.05 -5.49
N CYS A 180 -13.34 5.79 -5.90
CA CYS A 180 -12.07 5.23 -6.34
C CYS A 180 -11.54 5.95 -7.60
N ARG A 181 -12.40 6.16 -8.60
CA ARG A 181 -12.03 6.91 -9.82
C ARG A 181 -11.62 8.34 -9.50
N GLN A 182 -12.42 9.06 -8.73
CA GLN A 182 -12.11 10.43 -8.29
C GLN A 182 -10.76 10.50 -7.57
N CYS A 183 -10.47 9.54 -6.69
CA CYS A 183 -9.21 9.50 -5.98
C CYS A 183 -8.02 9.34 -6.94
N LEU A 184 -8.10 8.40 -7.88
CA LEU A 184 -7.00 8.13 -8.80
C LEU A 184 -6.80 9.24 -9.81
N GLU A 185 -7.87 9.85 -10.32
CA GLU A 185 -7.79 11.06 -11.14
C GLU A 185 -7.06 12.18 -10.37
N ALA A 186 -7.41 12.40 -9.10
CA ALA A 186 -6.74 13.38 -8.25
C ALA A 186 -5.26 13.06 -7.95
N MET A 187 -4.87 11.78 -7.92
CA MET A 187 -3.46 11.38 -7.80
C MET A 187 -2.71 11.55 -9.12
N LEU A 188 -3.36 11.26 -10.26
CA LEU A 188 -2.78 11.45 -11.59
C LEU A 188 -2.46 12.92 -11.85
N ASP A 189 -3.34 13.84 -11.44
CA ASP A 189 -3.14 15.29 -11.56
C ASP A 189 -1.88 15.81 -10.83
N ARG A 190 -1.33 15.04 -9.87
CA ARG A 190 -0.08 15.38 -9.15
C ARG A 190 1.16 14.96 -9.91
N VAL A 191 1.07 13.96 -10.79
CA VAL A 191 2.20 13.32 -11.47
C VAL A 191 3.08 14.33 -12.22
N PRO A 192 2.53 15.29 -13.00
CA PRO A 192 3.36 16.27 -13.71
C PRO A 192 4.30 17.07 -12.80
N ARG A 193 3.85 17.37 -11.57
CA ARG A 193 4.60 18.21 -10.63
C ARG A 193 5.61 17.41 -9.81
N CYS A 194 5.27 16.19 -9.41
CA CYS A 194 6.11 15.41 -8.51
C CYS A 194 7.07 14.46 -9.23
N CYS A 195 6.68 13.97 -10.40
CA CYS A 195 7.12 12.66 -10.87
C CYS A 195 7.33 12.61 -12.40
N GLY A 196 6.86 13.62 -13.14
CA GLY A 196 6.81 13.60 -14.61
C GLY A 196 8.15 13.49 -15.33
N THR A 197 9.28 13.69 -14.64
CA THR A 197 10.62 13.55 -15.21
C THR A 197 11.28 12.20 -14.86
N LYS A 198 10.53 11.25 -14.30
CA LYS A 198 11.06 10.01 -13.72
C LYS A 198 10.44 8.79 -14.40
N VAL A 199 11.28 7.78 -14.64
CA VAL A 199 10.84 6.50 -15.25
C VAL A 199 9.95 5.70 -14.32
N GLY A 200 10.38 5.60 -13.05
CA GLY A 200 9.67 4.85 -12.02
C GLY A 200 9.26 5.77 -10.89
N TRP A 201 8.02 5.65 -10.45
CA TRP A 201 7.48 6.45 -9.34
C TRP A 201 6.24 5.80 -8.73
N VAL A 202 5.92 6.26 -7.52
CA VAL A 202 4.72 5.92 -6.75
C VAL A 202 4.07 7.23 -6.32
N VAL A 203 2.74 7.35 -6.44
CA VAL A 203 1.93 8.41 -5.83
C VAL A 203 0.81 7.74 -5.04
N VAL A 204 0.67 8.08 -3.77
CA VAL A 204 -0.28 7.45 -2.83
C VAL A 204 -0.94 8.48 -1.93
N CYS A 205 -2.18 8.20 -1.55
CA CYS A 205 -2.95 8.92 -0.54
C CYS A 205 -3.81 7.92 0.24
N PRO A 206 -4.47 8.31 1.35
CA PRO A 206 -5.28 7.40 2.16
C PRO A 206 -6.32 6.55 1.41
N SER A 207 -6.86 7.08 0.32
CA SER A 207 -7.91 6.42 -0.47
C SER A 207 -7.41 5.56 -1.63
N CYS A 208 -6.25 5.85 -2.20
CA CYS A 208 -5.76 5.14 -3.39
C CYS A 208 -4.26 5.38 -3.65
N GLY A 209 -3.71 4.60 -4.58
CA GLY A 209 -2.33 4.68 -5.00
C GLY A 209 -2.11 4.24 -6.44
N MET A 210 -1.02 4.72 -7.02
CA MET A 210 -0.57 4.36 -8.35
C MET A 210 0.95 4.24 -8.39
N LYS A 211 1.43 3.27 -9.17
CA LYS A 211 2.86 3.01 -9.37
C LYS A 211 3.12 2.73 -10.85
N ILE A 212 4.19 3.28 -11.39
CA ILE A 212 4.79 2.84 -12.66
C ILE A 212 6.27 2.55 -12.47
N ASP A 213 6.78 1.58 -13.21
CA ASP A 213 8.21 1.28 -13.26
C ASP A 213 8.61 0.61 -14.58
N ASP A 214 9.91 0.44 -14.82
CA ASP A 214 10.46 -0.26 -15.98
C ASP A 214 10.76 -1.74 -15.75
N TYR A 215 10.36 -2.27 -14.59
CA TYR A 215 10.37 -3.69 -14.27
C TYR A 215 9.00 -4.14 -13.74
N ASN A 216 8.68 -5.42 -13.91
CA ASN A 216 7.44 -5.99 -13.41
C ASN A 216 7.51 -6.18 -11.88
N PHE A 217 6.64 -5.47 -11.16
CA PHE A 217 6.63 -5.44 -9.69
C PHE A 217 5.38 -6.05 -9.04
N TYR A 218 4.39 -6.50 -9.83
CA TYR A 218 3.11 -7.00 -9.33
C TYR A 218 2.88 -8.49 -9.60
N GLN A 219 3.71 -9.14 -10.42
CA GLN A 219 3.78 -10.61 -10.47
C GLN A 219 4.77 -11.11 -9.41
N GLN A 220 4.42 -12.18 -8.70
CA GLN A 220 5.42 -12.89 -7.89
C GLN A 220 6.47 -13.43 -8.85
N GLN A 221 7.72 -13.00 -8.70
CA GLN A 221 8.82 -13.78 -9.22
C GLN A 221 8.79 -15.07 -8.41
N THR A 222 8.42 -16.19 -9.04
CA THR A 222 8.79 -17.50 -8.52
C THR A 222 10.30 -17.48 -8.31
N PRO A 223 10.83 -18.03 -7.21
CA PRO A 223 12.27 -18.22 -7.10
C PRO A 223 12.70 -18.99 -8.35
N SER A 224 13.60 -18.42 -9.15
CA SER A 224 14.25 -19.18 -10.21
C SER A 224 14.77 -20.47 -9.57
N PRO A 225 14.53 -21.67 -10.15
CA PRO A 225 15.18 -22.87 -9.65
C PRO A 225 16.67 -22.56 -9.65
N SER A 226 17.26 -22.56 -8.45
CA SER A 226 18.70 -22.41 -8.28
C SER A 226 19.38 -23.43 -9.19
N PRO A 227 20.45 -23.04 -9.92
CA PRO A 227 21.23 -24.00 -10.69
C PRO A 227 21.59 -25.18 -9.79
N PRO A 228 21.55 -26.44 -10.29
CA PRO A 228 21.97 -27.58 -9.48
C PRO A 228 23.37 -27.28 -8.95
N ASN A 229 23.47 -27.22 -7.62
CA ASN A 229 24.72 -26.98 -6.93
C ASN A 229 25.70 -28.08 -7.37
N PRO A 230 26.87 -27.76 -7.95
CA PRO A 230 27.90 -28.76 -8.16
C PRO A 230 28.27 -29.31 -6.78
N GLY A 231 28.10 -30.63 -6.61
CA GLY A 231 28.30 -31.30 -5.34
C GLY A 231 29.66 -30.95 -4.75
N PHE A 232 29.66 -30.48 -3.50
CA PHE A 232 30.85 -30.53 -2.68
C PHE A 232 31.13 -32.01 -2.37
N GLU A 233 32.10 -32.59 -3.05
CA GLU A 233 32.75 -33.83 -2.63
C GLU A 233 33.34 -33.60 -1.24
N LEU A 234 32.87 -34.39 -0.27
CA LEU A 234 33.53 -34.54 1.01
C LEU A 234 34.84 -35.32 0.77
N GLN A 235 35.95 -34.62 0.59
CA GLN A 235 37.26 -35.22 0.82
C GLN A 235 37.48 -35.31 2.33
N ASN A 236 37.21 -36.51 2.85
CA ASN A 236 37.83 -37.00 4.07
C ASN A 236 39.35 -36.98 3.87
N ASP A 237 40.06 -36.15 4.62
CA ASP A 237 41.45 -36.46 4.99
C ASP A 237 41.69 -36.05 6.44
N PHE A 238 41.64 -37.07 7.29
CA PHE A 238 42.20 -37.09 8.64
C PHE A 238 43.72 -37.30 8.49
N VAL A 239 44.57 -36.33 8.85
CA VAL A 239 45.91 -36.64 9.35
C VAL A 239 46.27 -35.69 10.49
N ILE A 240 46.62 -36.34 11.60
CA ILE A 240 47.08 -35.81 12.89
C ILE A 240 48.54 -35.37 12.76
N ALA A 241 48.89 -34.26 13.42
CA ALA A 241 50.21 -34.05 14.02
C ALA A 241 50.02 -33.37 15.38
#